data_AF-A0A961GFJ6-F1
#
_entry.id   AF-A0A961GFJ6-F1
#
_cell.length_a   1.000
_cell.length_b   1.000
_cell.length_c   1.000
_cell.angle_alpha   90.00
_cell.angle_beta   90.00
_cell.angle_gamma   90.00
#
_symmetry.space_group_name_H-M   'P 1'
#
loop_
_entity.id
_entity.type
_entity.pdbx_description
1 polymer ?
#
loop_
_entity_poly.entity_id
_entity_poly.type
_entity_poly.pdbx_seq_one_letter_code
_entity_poly.pdbx_strand_id
1 'polypeptide(L)'
;MRSGWRTSNSAIRIGVRPAIALTIATVTGLSMFLWPLLLSPPAESSHNTDAPYLFVLILPIVLGVVLTELHSGQIDTKALAMLGVLSAIGAALRPMGAGVAGIETVFFLLVLAGRVYGPGFGFVLGNTTLFASALLTGGIGPWLPFQMLASGWVGLGAGLLPRAKGKVELAMLAAYGALSAFAFGFLMNMWFWPYAIGGDTQLSFVAGDAVLSNLHRFVLFTIATSTLGWDTGRAITNVVAILVIGPTVLQTLRRAVRRAAFDAPVTFDPSPPTPSSAPLSGAGTGPATEVDRTGHQFS
;
A
#
# COMPACT_ATOMS: atom_id res chain seq x y z
N MET A 1 -30.47 1.37 -18.51
CA MET A 1 -29.55 2.12 -17.61
C MET A 1 -28.65 1.13 -16.89
N ARG A 2 -27.38 1.00 -17.30
CA ARG A 2 -26.39 0.16 -16.62
C ARG A 2 -25.81 0.96 -15.45
N SER A 3 -26.34 0.75 -14.24
CA SER A 3 -25.77 1.34 -13.03
C SER A 3 -24.43 0.65 -12.72
N GLY A 4 -23.34 1.37 -12.98
CA GLY A 4 -21.99 0.93 -12.68
C GLY A 4 -21.77 0.91 -11.17
N TRP A 5 -21.81 -0.29 -10.59
CA TRP A 5 -21.33 -0.55 -9.24
C TRP A 5 -19.82 -0.28 -9.17
N ARG A 6 -19.43 0.96 -8.83
CA ARG A 6 -18.06 1.28 -8.44
C ARG A 6 -17.78 0.69 -7.06
N THR A 7 -17.36 -0.58 -7.05
CA THR A 7 -16.92 -1.30 -5.86
C THR A 7 -15.48 -0.90 -5.47
N SER A 8 -15.34 0.25 -4.81
CA SER A 8 -14.04 0.68 -4.23
C SER A 8 -13.89 0.13 -2.81
N ASN A 9 -13.59 -1.16 -2.69
CA ASN A 9 -13.41 -1.87 -1.42
C ASN A 9 -11.96 -1.72 -0.85
N SER A 10 -11.35 -0.54 -1.02
CA SER A 10 -10.03 -0.23 -0.45
C SER A 10 -10.22 0.59 0.82
N ALA A 11 -9.61 0.15 1.92
CA ALA A 11 -9.73 0.79 3.23
C ALA A 11 -9.07 2.19 3.25
N ILE A 12 -8.01 2.35 2.45
CA ILE A 12 -7.43 3.64 2.09
C ILE A 12 -7.55 3.80 0.57
N ARG A 13 -8.37 4.76 0.13
CA ARG A 13 -8.55 5.04 -1.30
C ARG A 13 -7.34 5.81 -1.82
N ILE A 14 -6.64 5.24 -2.81
CA ILE A 14 -5.62 5.97 -3.54
C ILE A 14 -6.32 6.89 -4.54
N GLY A 15 -6.56 8.13 -4.12
CA GLY A 15 -6.93 9.21 -5.03
C GLY A 15 -5.72 9.68 -5.86
N VAL A 16 -5.95 10.61 -6.79
CA VAL A 16 -4.88 11.15 -7.65
C VAL A 16 -3.73 11.76 -6.82
N ARG A 17 -4.05 12.51 -5.76
CA ARG A 17 -3.05 13.14 -4.89
C ARG A 17 -2.18 12.10 -4.13
N PRO A 18 -2.75 11.14 -3.38
CA PRO A 18 -1.96 10.05 -2.80
C PRO A 18 -1.19 9.22 -3.83
N ALA A 19 -1.75 9.02 -5.03
CA ALA A 19 -1.04 8.30 -6.10
C ALA A 19 0.23 9.06 -6.54
N ILE A 20 0.14 10.37 -6.72
CA ILE A 20 1.29 11.21 -7.07
C ILE A 20 2.31 11.18 -5.94
N ALA A 21 1.89 11.36 -4.69
CA ALA A 21 2.78 11.29 -3.53
C ALA A 21 3.51 9.94 -3.43
N LEU A 22 2.79 8.83 -3.58
CA LEU A 22 3.36 7.48 -3.60
C LEU A 22 4.33 7.28 -4.78
N THR A 23 4.01 7.83 -5.95
CA THR A 23 4.87 7.72 -7.14
C THR A 23 6.16 8.49 -6.93
N ILE A 24 6.08 9.75 -6.48
CA ILE A 24 7.24 10.57 -6.16
C ILE A 24 8.10 9.88 -5.10
N ALA A 25 7.50 9.41 -4.02
CA ALA A 25 8.24 8.71 -2.97
C ALA A 25 8.86 7.40 -3.45
N THR A 26 8.20 6.67 -4.35
CA THR A 26 8.75 5.45 -4.93
C THR A 26 9.94 5.76 -5.83
N VAL A 27 9.85 6.78 -6.68
CA VAL A 27 10.95 7.21 -7.54
C VAL A 27 12.13 7.72 -6.69
N THR A 28 11.87 8.60 -5.72
CA THR A 28 12.89 9.12 -4.81
C THR A 28 13.56 7.98 -4.03
N GLY A 29 12.76 7.06 -3.48
CA GLY A 29 13.26 5.89 -2.76
C GLY A 29 14.10 4.96 -3.62
N LEU A 30 13.67 4.67 -4.85
CA LEU A 30 14.45 3.88 -5.80
C LEU A 30 15.77 4.56 -6.13
N SER A 31 15.78 5.88 -6.34
CA SER A 31 17.01 6.64 -6.54
C SER A 31 17.93 6.56 -5.32
N MET A 32 17.38 6.58 -4.10
CA MET A 32 18.14 6.41 -2.86
C MET A 32 18.66 4.98 -2.67
N PHE A 33 17.97 3.95 -3.15
CA PHE A 33 18.50 2.58 -3.15
C PHE A 33 19.57 2.38 -4.23
N LEU A 34 19.34 2.91 -5.44
CA LEU A 34 20.19 2.73 -6.62
C LEU A 34 21.32 3.76 -6.71
N TRP A 35 21.49 4.62 -5.71
CA TRP A 35 22.52 5.65 -5.66
C TRP A 35 23.93 5.16 -6.03
N PRO A 36 24.41 3.94 -5.66
CA PRO A 36 25.76 3.51 -5.99
C PRO A 36 25.93 3.28 -7.50
N LEU A 37 24.84 3.01 -8.21
CA LEU A 37 24.83 2.78 -9.65
C LEU A 37 24.58 4.06 -10.44
N LEU A 38 23.93 5.07 -9.82
CA LEU A 38 23.55 6.32 -10.46
C LEU A 38 24.63 7.39 -10.35
N LEU A 39 25.37 7.41 -9.24
CA LEU A 39 26.40 8.40 -8.99
C LEU A 39 27.76 7.75 -9.16
N SER A 40 28.54 8.26 -10.13
CA SER A 40 29.96 7.98 -10.29
C SER A 40 30.76 9.16 -9.74
N PRO A 41 30.97 9.25 -8.41
CA PRO A 41 31.75 10.36 -7.89
C PRO A 41 33.22 10.24 -8.32
N PRO A 42 33.88 11.35 -8.68
CA PRO A 42 35.32 11.36 -8.94
C PRO A 42 36.09 10.81 -7.73
N ALA A 43 37.16 10.06 -7.98
CA ALA A 43 37.98 9.37 -6.97
C ALA A 43 38.52 10.29 -5.85
N GLU A 44 38.54 11.61 -6.05
CA GLU A 44 39.04 12.60 -5.08
C GLU A 44 37.97 13.31 -4.24
N SER A 45 36.69 12.95 -4.41
CA SER A 45 35.60 13.56 -3.64
C SER A 45 35.52 12.94 -2.24
N SER A 46 36.12 13.62 -1.27
CA SER A 46 36.05 13.33 0.18
C SER A 46 34.64 13.32 0.79
N HIS A 47 33.61 13.63 -0.02
CA HIS A 47 32.18 13.65 0.37
C HIS A 47 31.43 12.35 -0.02
N ASN A 48 32.11 11.32 -0.52
CA ASN A 48 31.48 10.02 -0.88
C ASN A 48 30.83 9.28 0.29
N THR A 49 31.17 9.68 1.51
CA THR A 49 30.62 9.10 2.74
C THR A 49 29.34 9.82 3.20
N ASP A 50 29.03 11.02 2.70
CA ASP A 50 27.93 11.86 3.22
C ASP A 50 26.57 11.54 2.60
N ALA A 51 26.54 11.09 1.34
CA ALA A 51 25.31 10.85 0.59
C ALA A 51 24.31 9.89 1.28
N PRO A 52 24.74 8.75 1.88
CA PRO A 52 23.81 7.87 2.61
C PRO A 52 23.24 8.52 3.87
N TYR A 53 24.03 9.34 4.59
CA TYR A 53 23.53 10.04 5.78
C TYR A 53 22.46 11.07 5.42
N LEU A 54 22.58 11.72 4.26
CA LEU A 54 21.51 12.57 3.74
C LEU A 54 20.25 11.77 3.41
N PHE A 55 20.34 10.57 2.85
CA PHE A 55 19.17 9.72 2.61
C PHE A 55 18.50 9.27 3.91
N VAL A 56 19.28 8.97 4.94
CA VAL A 56 18.76 8.65 6.29
C VAL A 56 17.94 9.81 6.86
N LEU A 57 18.26 11.07 6.53
CA LEU A 57 17.51 12.25 6.96
C LEU A 57 16.31 12.56 6.06
N ILE A 58 16.46 12.45 4.74
CA ILE A 58 15.42 12.83 3.77
C ILE A 58 14.32 11.76 3.71
N LEU A 59 14.67 10.47 3.79
CA LEU A 59 13.71 9.39 3.60
C LEU A 59 12.60 9.39 4.67
N PRO A 60 12.86 9.64 5.97
CA PRO A 60 11.82 9.86 6.97
C PRO A 60 10.88 11.01 6.64
N ILE A 61 11.39 12.11 6.08
CA ILE A 61 10.57 13.27 5.69
C ILE A 61 9.65 12.89 4.54
N VAL A 62 10.19 12.23 3.51
CA VAL A 62 9.40 11.73 2.37
C VAL A 62 8.32 10.77 2.85
N LEU A 63 8.67 9.84 3.73
CA LEU A 63 7.70 8.92 4.34
C LEU A 63 6.65 9.68 5.15
N GLY A 64 7.04 10.67 5.96
CA GLY A 64 6.12 11.51 6.72
C GLY A 64 5.11 12.24 5.83
N VAL A 65 5.56 12.80 4.71
CA VAL A 65 4.69 13.46 3.73
C VAL A 65 3.71 12.46 3.10
N VAL A 66 4.19 11.31 2.64
CA VAL A 66 3.34 10.27 2.03
C VAL A 66 2.32 9.74 3.03
N LEU A 67 2.75 9.48 4.27
CA LEU A 67 1.85 9.04 5.32
C LEU A 67 0.81 10.12 5.58
N THR A 68 1.19 11.38 5.68
CA THR A 68 0.24 12.49 5.87
C THR A 68 -0.76 12.58 4.72
N GLU A 69 -0.31 12.45 3.48
CA GLU A 69 -1.19 12.43 2.30
C GLU A 69 -2.12 11.22 2.24
N LEU A 70 -1.68 10.05 2.73
CA LEU A 70 -2.54 8.88 2.84
C LEU A 70 -3.58 9.04 3.95
N HIS A 71 -3.28 9.84 4.99
CA HIS A 71 -4.19 10.17 6.09
C HIS A 71 -5.03 11.43 5.87
N SER A 72 -4.71 12.27 4.89
CA SER A 72 -5.44 13.51 4.60
C SER A 72 -6.82 13.27 3.97
N GLY A 73 -7.08 12.06 3.47
CA GLY A 73 -8.41 11.60 3.08
C GLY A 73 -9.30 11.24 4.28
N GLN A 74 -10.59 11.01 4.02
CA GLN A 74 -11.49 10.42 5.01
C GLN A 74 -11.08 8.95 5.26
N ILE A 75 -10.10 8.73 6.13
CA ILE A 75 -9.78 7.39 6.62
C ILE A 75 -10.93 6.94 7.51
N ASP A 76 -11.47 5.76 7.21
CA ASP A 76 -12.39 5.09 8.11
C ASP A 76 -11.71 4.86 9.47
N THR A 77 -12.29 5.39 10.55
CA THR A 77 -11.80 5.21 11.92
C THR A 77 -11.51 3.74 12.23
N LYS A 78 -12.28 2.81 11.64
CA LYS A 78 -12.06 1.37 11.78
C LYS A 78 -10.83 0.89 11.02
N ALA A 79 -10.54 1.45 9.85
CA ALA A 79 -9.29 1.17 9.13
C ALA A 79 -8.09 1.64 9.96
N LEU A 80 -8.15 2.82 10.56
CA LEU A 80 -7.10 3.30 11.47
C LEU A 80 -6.93 2.37 12.69
N ALA A 81 -8.03 1.91 13.29
CA ALA A 81 -7.97 0.94 14.39
C ALA A 81 -7.34 -0.40 13.97
N MET A 82 -7.74 -0.95 12.82
CA MET A 82 -7.15 -2.18 12.27
C MET A 82 -5.68 -1.99 11.93
N LEU A 83 -5.29 -0.81 11.45
CA LEU A 83 -3.90 -0.47 11.18
C LEU A 83 -3.07 -0.53 12.47
N GLY A 84 -3.56 0.05 13.56
CA GLY A 84 -2.92 -0.04 14.87
C GLY A 84 -2.78 -1.47 15.38
N VAL A 85 -3.86 -2.27 15.33
CA VAL A 85 -3.84 -3.67 15.77
C VAL A 85 -2.86 -4.51 14.95
N LEU A 86 -2.95 -4.42 13.62
CA LEU A 86 -2.07 -5.20 12.73
C LEU A 86 -0.61 -4.74 12.83
N SER A 87 -0.38 -3.44 13.01
CA SER A 87 0.96 -2.88 13.23
C SER A 87 1.55 -3.39 14.55
N ALA A 88 0.76 -3.47 15.63
CA ALA A 88 1.20 -4.02 16.90
C ALA A 88 1.52 -5.52 16.80
N ILE A 89 0.66 -6.30 16.16
CA ILE A 89 0.89 -7.74 15.92
C ILE A 89 2.17 -7.93 15.09
N GLY A 90 2.31 -7.22 13.98
CA GLY A 90 3.49 -7.30 13.14
C GLY A 90 4.76 -6.89 13.89
N ALA A 91 4.68 -5.84 14.71
CA ALA A 91 5.82 -5.34 15.49
C ALA A 91 6.28 -6.35 16.55
N ALA A 92 5.35 -7.08 17.17
CA ALA A 92 5.63 -8.14 18.13
C ALA A 92 6.10 -9.45 17.48
N LEU A 93 5.66 -9.74 16.25
CA LEU A 93 6.06 -10.94 15.51
C LEU A 93 7.49 -10.87 14.98
N ARG A 94 7.98 -9.68 14.63
CA ARG A 94 9.30 -9.49 14.02
C ARG A 94 10.46 -10.00 14.87
N PRO A 95 10.57 -9.68 16.18
CA PRO A 95 11.70 -10.10 17.00
C PRO A 95 11.70 -11.61 17.27
N MET A 96 10.54 -12.27 17.19
CA MET A 96 10.42 -13.72 17.42
C MET A 96 11.15 -14.56 16.36
N GLY A 97 11.45 -13.96 15.21
CA GLY A 97 12.23 -14.56 14.14
C GLY A 97 13.68 -14.08 14.03
N ALA A 98 14.05 -13.03 14.79
CA ALA A 98 15.39 -12.47 14.76
C ALA A 98 16.40 -13.48 15.33
N GLY A 99 17.38 -13.88 14.52
CA GLY A 99 18.47 -14.78 14.91
C GLY A 99 18.36 -16.22 14.43
N VAL A 100 17.24 -16.64 13.82
CA VAL A 100 17.09 -17.97 13.22
C VAL A 100 16.93 -17.84 11.71
N ALA A 101 18.01 -18.11 10.96
CA ALA A 101 18.07 -18.31 9.50
C ALA A 101 16.86 -17.82 8.67
N GLY A 102 16.54 -16.52 8.72
CA GLY A 102 15.49 -15.91 7.90
C GLY A 102 14.04 -16.21 8.30
N ILE A 103 13.72 -16.72 9.50
CA ILE A 103 12.33 -16.80 9.95
C ILE A 103 11.80 -15.38 10.12
N GLU A 104 11.02 -14.87 9.16
CA GLU A 104 10.43 -13.53 9.25
C GLU A 104 8.95 -13.57 8.87
N THR A 105 8.10 -13.43 9.88
CA THR A 105 6.63 -13.58 9.77
C THR A 105 5.91 -12.26 9.48
N VAL A 106 6.64 -11.14 9.49
CA VAL A 106 6.08 -9.82 9.19
C VAL A 106 5.53 -9.76 7.77
N PHE A 107 6.26 -10.31 6.79
CA PHE A 107 5.88 -10.16 5.38
C PHE A 107 4.62 -10.93 5.05
N PHE A 108 4.42 -12.09 5.67
CA PHE A 108 3.15 -12.82 5.63
C PHE A 108 1.98 -11.91 6.01
N LEU A 109 2.09 -11.19 7.13
CA LEU A 109 1.05 -10.30 7.59
C LEU A 109 0.84 -9.13 6.62
N LEU A 110 1.91 -8.51 6.15
CA LEU A 110 1.85 -7.39 5.19
C LEU A 110 1.21 -7.79 3.87
N VAL A 111 1.54 -8.97 3.33
CA VAL A 111 0.98 -9.49 2.08
C VAL A 111 -0.52 -9.73 2.24
N LEU A 112 -0.95 -10.41 3.29
CA LEU A 112 -2.37 -10.72 3.49
C LEU A 112 -3.20 -9.47 3.80
N ALA A 113 -2.67 -8.56 4.62
CA ALA A 113 -3.34 -7.31 4.95
C ALA A 113 -3.41 -6.38 3.73
N GLY A 114 -2.32 -6.19 2.99
CA GLY A 114 -2.31 -5.42 1.75
C GLY A 114 -3.29 -5.98 0.73
N ARG A 115 -3.37 -7.31 0.60
CA ARG A 115 -4.33 -7.99 -0.28
C ARG A 115 -5.80 -7.73 0.10
N VAL A 116 -6.11 -7.61 1.39
CA VAL A 116 -7.49 -7.46 1.90
C VAL A 116 -7.91 -5.99 1.99
N TYR A 117 -7.06 -5.12 2.50
CA TYR A 117 -7.37 -3.71 2.76
C TYR A 117 -6.95 -2.76 1.63
N GLY A 118 -6.15 -3.25 0.68
CA GLY A 118 -5.72 -2.53 -0.51
C GLY A 118 -4.33 -1.89 -0.40
N PRO A 119 -3.85 -1.28 -1.50
CA PRO A 119 -2.46 -0.86 -1.65
C PRO A 119 -2.06 0.27 -0.70
N GLY A 120 -2.92 1.28 -0.50
CA GLY A 120 -2.63 2.39 0.42
C GLY A 120 -2.49 1.90 1.87
N PHE A 121 -3.40 1.02 2.31
CA PHE A 121 -3.35 0.41 3.63
C PHE A 121 -2.10 -0.45 3.80
N GLY A 122 -1.78 -1.28 2.81
CA GLY A 122 -0.57 -2.11 2.83
C GLY A 122 0.71 -1.29 2.95
N PHE A 123 0.80 -0.16 2.24
CA PHE A 123 1.94 0.76 2.34
C PHE A 123 2.11 1.31 3.75
N VAL A 124 1.05 1.89 4.32
CA VAL A 124 1.09 2.47 5.68
C VAL A 124 1.40 1.38 6.69
N LEU A 125 0.75 0.21 6.60
CA LEU A 125 0.97 -0.91 7.51
C LEU A 125 2.44 -1.36 7.52
N GLY A 126 3.08 -1.47 6.36
CA GLY A 126 4.51 -1.80 6.28
C GLY A 126 5.37 -0.81 7.05
N ASN A 127 5.19 0.48 6.77
CA ASN A 127 5.92 1.56 7.44
C ASN A 127 5.71 1.56 8.96
N THR A 128 4.45 1.53 9.43
CA THR A 128 4.15 1.60 10.87
C THR A 128 4.59 0.34 11.60
N THR A 129 4.49 -0.83 10.98
CA THR A 129 4.93 -2.11 11.57
C THR A 129 6.43 -2.10 11.82
N LEU A 130 7.21 -1.71 10.81
CA LEU A 130 8.67 -1.68 10.90
C LEU A 130 9.15 -0.62 11.89
N PHE A 131 8.52 0.56 11.87
CA PHE A 131 8.80 1.63 12.83
C PHE A 131 8.49 1.20 14.28
N ALA A 132 7.28 0.71 14.53
CA ALA A 132 6.87 0.25 15.85
C ALA A 132 7.76 -0.89 16.36
N SER A 133 8.14 -1.82 15.48
CA SER A 133 9.06 -2.90 15.85
C SER A 133 10.44 -2.38 16.25
N ALA A 134 10.98 -1.42 15.49
CA ALA A 134 12.28 -0.82 15.81
C ALA A 134 12.24 -0.06 17.15
N LEU A 135 11.13 0.60 17.49
CA LEU A 135 10.95 1.19 18.82
C LEU A 135 10.96 0.12 19.91
N LEU A 136 10.26 -1.00 19.71
CA LEU A 136 10.18 -2.09 20.69
C LEU A 136 11.52 -2.80 20.92
N THR A 137 12.34 -2.96 19.88
CA THR A 137 13.63 -3.68 19.97
C THR A 137 14.83 -2.77 20.16
N GLY A 138 14.63 -1.45 20.24
CA GLY A 138 15.74 -0.48 20.17
C GLY A 138 16.50 -0.51 18.84
N GLY A 139 15.90 -1.05 17.77
CA GLY A 139 16.50 -1.25 16.46
C GLY A 139 16.49 -0.01 15.56
N ILE A 140 16.53 1.19 16.15
CA ILE A 140 16.57 2.46 15.41
C ILE A 140 17.97 2.64 14.84
N GLY A 141 18.08 2.73 13.52
CA GLY A 141 19.36 2.90 12.84
C GLY A 141 19.18 3.42 11.41
N PRO A 142 20.29 3.69 10.71
CA PRO A 142 20.28 4.25 9.36
C PRO A 142 19.55 3.35 8.33
N TRP A 143 19.46 2.04 8.60
CA TRP A 143 18.70 1.10 7.77
C TRP A 143 17.18 1.24 7.90
N LEU A 144 16.67 1.80 9.01
CA LEU A 144 15.26 1.76 9.34
C LEU A 144 14.36 2.45 8.30
N PRO A 145 14.69 3.67 7.81
CA PRO A 145 13.87 4.32 6.79
C PRO A 145 13.78 3.49 5.50
N PHE A 146 14.87 2.82 5.11
CA PHE A 146 14.89 1.91 3.96
C PHE A 146 14.02 0.67 4.21
N GLN A 147 14.07 0.08 5.41
CA GLN A 147 13.21 -1.04 5.79
C GLN A 147 11.72 -0.64 5.79
N MET A 148 11.40 0.54 6.29
CA MET A 148 10.04 1.09 6.30
C MET A 148 9.51 1.26 4.87
N LEU A 149 10.30 1.85 3.98
CA LEU A 149 9.91 2.02 2.58
C LEU A 149 9.77 0.67 1.86
N ALA A 150 10.77 -0.21 1.96
CA ALA A 150 10.76 -1.50 1.28
C ALA A 150 9.60 -2.39 1.77
N SER A 151 9.34 -2.44 3.07
CA SER A 151 8.17 -3.15 3.62
C SER A 151 6.84 -2.52 3.22
N GLY A 152 6.79 -1.18 3.11
CA GLY A 152 5.66 -0.46 2.54
C GLY A 152 5.37 -0.90 1.11
N TRP A 153 6.40 -1.06 0.27
CA TRP A 153 6.25 -1.59 -1.09
C TRP A 153 5.73 -3.03 -1.13
N VAL A 154 6.13 -3.89 -0.19
CA VAL A 154 5.57 -5.26 -0.07
C VAL A 154 4.07 -5.23 0.20
N GLY A 155 3.61 -4.40 1.14
CA GLY A 155 2.17 -4.26 1.40
C GLY A 155 1.41 -3.61 0.25
N LEU A 156 2.00 -2.57 -0.36
CA LEU A 156 1.44 -1.86 -1.51
C LEU A 156 1.25 -2.80 -2.70
N GLY A 157 2.28 -3.54 -3.08
CA GLY A 157 2.25 -4.45 -4.23
C GLY A 157 1.25 -5.59 -4.04
N ALA A 158 1.13 -6.14 -2.82
CA ALA A 158 0.11 -7.15 -2.51
C ALA A 158 -1.32 -6.64 -2.75
N GLY A 159 -1.57 -5.34 -2.48
CA GLY A 159 -2.85 -4.69 -2.74
C GLY A 159 -3.12 -4.41 -4.22
N LEU A 160 -2.08 -4.37 -5.07
CA LEU A 160 -2.19 -4.18 -6.51
C LEU A 160 -2.33 -5.49 -7.30
N LEU A 161 -2.17 -6.64 -6.65
CA LEU A 161 -2.30 -7.95 -7.30
C LEU A 161 -3.66 -8.15 -7.96
N PRO A 162 -3.71 -8.88 -9.09
CA PRO A 162 -4.96 -9.13 -9.81
C PRO A 162 -5.95 -9.89 -8.94
N ARG A 163 -7.24 -9.75 -9.25
CA ARG A 163 -8.30 -10.42 -8.50
C ARG A 163 -8.25 -11.92 -8.76
N ALA A 164 -7.97 -12.68 -7.71
CA ALA A 164 -8.07 -14.14 -7.69
C ALA A 164 -8.92 -14.59 -6.49
N LYS A 165 -9.40 -15.84 -6.50
CA LYS A 165 -10.11 -16.47 -5.38
C LYS A 165 -9.64 -17.91 -5.17
N GLY A 166 -9.90 -18.44 -3.98
CA GLY A 166 -9.65 -19.85 -3.65
C GLY A 166 -8.17 -20.21 -3.73
N LYS A 167 -7.86 -21.40 -4.27
CA LYS A 167 -6.48 -21.91 -4.36
C LYS A 167 -5.57 -21.06 -5.25
N VAL A 168 -6.11 -20.45 -6.31
CA VAL A 168 -5.34 -19.58 -7.22
C VAL A 168 -4.86 -18.33 -6.50
N GLU A 169 -5.74 -17.73 -5.68
CA GLU A 169 -5.35 -16.60 -4.85
C GLU A 169 -4.26 -16.97 -3.85
N LEU A 170 -4.39 -18.13 -3.21
CA LEU A 170 -3.40 -18.58 -2.24
C LEU A 170 -2.03 -18.82 -2.88
N ALA A 171 -1.99 -19.47 -4.04
CA ALA A 171 -0.76 -19.70 -4.81
C ALA A 171 -0.12 -18.38 -5.28
N MET A 172 -0.93 -17.45 -5.76
CA MET A 172 -0.46 -16.12 -6.16
C MET A 172 0.14 -15.36 -4.97
N LEU A 173 -0.50 -15.40 -3.80
CA LEU A 173 0.02 -14.73 -2.60
C LEU A 173 1.31 -15.40 -2.11
N ALA A 174 1.40 -16.73 -2.17
CA ALA A 174 2.62 -17.45 -1.81
C ALA A 174 3.79 -17.09 -2.75
N ALA A 175 3.54 -17.08 -4.07
CA ALA A 175 4.54 -16.66 -5.05
C ALA A 175 4.95 -15.21 -4.87
N TYR A 176 3.99 -14.30 -4.67
CA TYR A 176 4.27 -12.90 -4.36
C TYR A 176 5.07 -12.76 -3.06
N GLY A 177 4.72 -13.50 -2.03
CA GLY A 177 5.41 -13.53 -0.74
C GLY A 177 6.86 -13.99 -0.85
N ALA A 178 7.14 -15.00 -1.68
CA ALA A 178 8.50 -15.43 -1.98
C ALA A 178 9.29 -14.36 -2.76
N LEU A 179 8.71 -13.84 -3.85
CA LEU A 179 9.37 -12.82 -4.68
C LEU A 179 9.67 -11.53 -3.91
N SER A 180 8.73 -11.09 -3.08
CA SER A 180 8.89 -9.91 -2.23
C SER A 180 9.97 -10.10 -1.15
N ALA A 181 10.18 -11.32 -0.65
CA ALA A 181 11.29 -11.61 0.26
C ALA A 181 12.65 -11.38 -0.41
N PHE A 182 12.86 -11.92 -1.61
CA PHE A 182 14.09 -11.71 -2.37
C PHE A 182 14.25 -10.25 -2.81
N ALA A 183 13.18 -9.60 -3.27
CA ALA A 183 13.22 -8.19 -3.65
C ALA A 183 13.59 -7.28 -2.47
N PHE A 184 13.04 -7.55 -1.28
CA PHE A 184 13.42 -6.83 -0.07
C PHE A 184 14.89 -7.05 0.28
N GLY A 185 15.38 -8.30 0.26
CA GLY A 185 16.80 -8.61 0.48
C GLY A 185 17.72 -7.90 -0.49
N PHE A 186 17.38 -7.91 -1.78
CA PHE A 186 18.11 -7.22 -2.84
C PHE A 186 18.16 -5.70 -2.59
N LEU A 187 17.03 -5.05 -2.31
CA LEU A 187 17.00 -3.62 -2.00
C LEU A 187 17.81 -3.31 -0.74
N MET A 188 17.63 -4.12 0.30
CA MET A 188 18.35 -3.94 1.55
C MET A 188 19.85 -4.14 1.37
N ASN A 189 20.31 -5.06 0.53
CA ASN A 189 21.73 -5.18 0.23
C ASN A 189 22.26 -3.97 -0.54
N MET A 190 21.48 -3.44 -1.49
CA MET A 190 21.94 -2.35 -2.35
C MET A 190 22.33 -1.09 -1.57
N TRP A 191 21.58 -0.70 -0.53
CA TRP A 191 21.87 0.54 0.18
C TRP A 191 23.19 0.47 0.98
N PHE A 192 23.52 -0.67 1.60
CA PHE A 192 24.72 -0.80 2.43
C PHE A 192 25.89 -1.51 1.72
N TRP A 193 25.67 -2.19 0.60
CA TRP A 193 26.71 -2.93 -0.14
C TRP A 193 28.01 -2.13 -0.36
N PRO A 194 27.97 -0.83 -0.73
CA PRO A 194 29.21 -0.05 -0.88
C PRO A 194 30.07 0.06 0.37
N TYR A 195 29.51 -0.24 1.54
CA TYR A 195 30.16 -0.17 2.85
C TYR A 195 30.30 -1.54 3.52
N ALA A 196 29.74 -2.59 2.91
CA ALA A 196 29.61 -3.91 3.51
C ALA A 196 30.95 -4.64 3.60
N ILE A 197 31.80 -4.47 2.59
CA ILE A 197 33.09 -5.14 2.45
C ILE A 197 34.10 -4.08 2.03
N GLY A 198 35.28 -4.06 2.66
CA GLY A 198 36.37 -3.12 2.31
C GLY A 198 36.73 -3.17 0.82
N GLY A 199 37.42 -2.15 0.30
CA GLY A 199 37.63 -1.93 -1.14
C GLY A 199 38.38 -3.02 -1.92
N ASP A 200 39.02 -3.97 -1.23
CA ASP A 200 40.00 -4.88 -1.83
C ASP A 200 39.45 -6.27 -2.21
N THR A 201 38.14 -6.44 -2.36
CA THR A 201 37.54 -7.74 -2.72
C THR A 201 36.86 -7.74 -4.08
N GLN A 202 36.74 -8.91 -4.69
CA GLN A 202 36.04 -9.10 -5.98
C GLN A 202 34.54 -8.74 -5.91
N LEU A 203 33.98 -8.64 -4.70
CA LEU A 203 32.58 -8.32 -4.44
C LEU A 203 32.38 -6.84 -4.08
N SER A 204 33.45 -6.08 -3.90
CA SER A 204 33.40 -4.70 -3.42
C SER A 204 32.90 -3.76 -4.52
N PHE A 205 32.18 -2.72 -4.10
CA PHE A 205 31.79 -1.64 -4.98
C PHE A 205 33.03 -0.87 -5.45
N VAL A 206 33.10 -0.56 -6.75
CA VAL A 206 34.18 0.25 -7.34
C VAL A 206 33.58 1.52 -7.91
N ALA A 207 33.85 2.65 -7.26
CA ALA A 207 33.35 3.96 -7.69
C ALA A 207 33.89 4.33 -9.08
N GLY A 208 33.01 4.76 -9.99
CA GLY A 208 33.37 5.16 -11.35
C GLY A 208 33.54 4.02 -12.36
N ASP A 209 33.41 2.75 -11.93
CA ASP A 209 33.39 1.60 -12.85
C ASP A 209 32.03 1.51 -13.57
N ALA A 210 32.00 0.79 -14.69
CA ALA A 210 30.80 0.59 -15.49
C ALA A 210 29.64 0.01 -14.64
N VAL A 211 28.44 0.55 -14.84
CA VAL A 211 27.22 0.14 -14.10
C VAL A 211 27.02 -1.37 -14.14
N LEU A 212 27.25 -1.99 -15.30
CA LEU A 212 27.08 -3.43 -15.46
C LEU A 212 28.11 -4.25 -14.66
N SER A 213 29.36 -3.77 -14.55
CA SER A 213 30.41 -4.39 -13.73
C SER A 213 30.02 -4.36 -12.26
N ASN A 214 29.57 -3.19 -11.76
CA ASN A 214 29.11 -3.06 -10.38
C ASN A 214 27.83 -3.87 -10.12
N LEU A 215 26.89 -3.93 -11.06
CA LEU A 215 25.70 -4.77 -10.92
C LEU A 215 26.06 -6.25 -10.83
N HIS A 216 27.03 -6.72 -11.60
CA HIS A 216 27.53 -8.09 -11.51
C HIS A 216 28.15 -8.37 -10.13
N ARG A 217 29.03 -7.49 -9.63
CA ARG A 217 29.61 -7.61 -8.27
C ARG A 217 28.52 -7.63 -7.20
N PHE A 218 27.51 -6.76 -7.33
CA PHE A 218 26.39 -6.70 -6.41
C PHE A 218 25.55 -7.98 -6.39
N VAL A 219 25.27 -8.56 -7.56
CA VAL A 219 24.53 -9.83 -7.65
C VAL A 219 25.33 -10.94 -6.98
N LEU A 220 26.63 -11.05 -7.25
CA LEU A 220 27.50 -12.03 -6.59
C LEU A 220 27.55 -11.82 -5.07
N PHE A 221 27.66 -10.57 -4.62
CA PHE A 221 27.60 -10.21 -3.21
C PHE A 221 26.28 -10.68 -2.56
N THR A 222 25.15 -10.38 -3.19
CA THR A 222 23.82 -10.75 -2.69
C THR A 222 23.62 -12.26 -2.65
N ILE A 223 24.13 -12.99 -3.64
CA ILE A 223 24.09 -14.46 -3.66
C ILE A 223 24.94 -15.03 -2.51
N ALA A 224 26.16 -14.53 -2.34
CA ALA A 224 27.11 -15.01 -1.35
C ALA A 224 26.69 -14.72 0.09
N THR A 225 26.04 -13.57 0.35
CA THR A 225 25.81 -13.08 1.72
C THR A 225 24.39 -13.30 2.23
N SER A 226 23.38 -13.20 1.35
CA SER A 226 21.98 -13.08 1.79
C SER A 226 21.05 -14.12 1.17
N THR A 227 21.26 -14.47 -0.11
CA THR A 227 20.28 -15.23 -0.89
C THR A 227 20.03 -16.62 -0.31
N LEU A 228 21.08 -17.38 0.01
CA LEU A 228 20.93 -18.76 0.50
C LEU A 228 20.50 -18.86 1.97
N GLY A 229 20.77 -17.84 2.79
CA GLY A 229 20.45 -17.83 4.20
C GLY A 229 19.19 -17.03 4.50
N TRP A 230 19.34 -15.72 4.57
CA TRP A 230 18.30 -14.79 5.04
C TRP A 230 17.10 -14.71 4.10
N ASP A 231 17.33 -14.55 2.80
CA ASP A 231 16.23 -14.32 1.84
C ASP A 231 15.46 -15.59 1.54
N THR A 232 16.17 -16.72 1.40
CA THR A 232 15.53 -18.04 1.23
C THR A 232 14.75 -18.44 2.47
N GLY A 233 15.31 -18.27 3.68
CA GLY A 233 14.59 -18.55 4.92
C GLY A 233 13.30 -17.74 5.04
N ARG A 234 13.36 -16.45 4.67
CA ARG A 234 12.20 -15.55 4.67
C ARG A 234 11.19 -15.93 3.62
N ALA A 235 11.62 -16.27 2.41
CA ALA A 235 10.76 -16.74 1.34
C ALA A 235 10.01 -18.03 1.74
N ILE A 236 10.73 -19.01 2.30
CA ILE A 236 10.14 -20.27 2.80
C ILE A 236 9.14 -19.98 3.91
N THR A 237 9.52 -19.17 4.90
CA THR A 237 8.64 -18.81 6.02
C THR A 237 7.36 -18.16 5.51
N ASN A 238 7.47 -17.23 4.56
CA ASN A 238 6.33 -16.54 3.99
C ASN A 238 5.42 -17.50 3.20
N VAL A 239 6.00 -18.34 2.34
CA VAL A 239 5.25 -19.36 1.58
C VAL A 239 4.52 -20.31 2.53
N VAL A 240 5.20 -20.87 3.52
CA VAL A 240 4.61 -21.81 4.47
C VAL A 240 3.50 -21.13 5.28
N ALA A 241 3.75 -19.94 5.82
CA ALA A 241 2.74 -19.20 6.59
C ALA A 241 1.51 -18.86 5.73
N ILE A 242 1.71 -18.41 4.49
CA ILE A 242 0.62 -18.11 3.56
C ILE A 242 -0.18 -19.39 3.26
N LEU A 243 0.47 -20.49 2.91
CA LEU A 243 -0.24 -21.73 2.53
C LEU A 243 -0.99 -22.37 3.70
N VAL A 244 -0.40 -22.36 4.90
CA VAL A 244 -0.95 -23.05 6.09
C VAL A 244 -1.95 -22.17 6.84
N ILE A 245 -1.57 -20.93 7.14
CA ILE A 245 -2.33 -20.04 8.03
C ILE A 245 -3.14 -19.01 7.22
N GLY A 246 -2.69 -18.70 6.00
CA GLY A 246 -3.28 -17.67 5.16
C GLY A 246 -4.78 -17.82 4.87
N PRO A 247 -5.35 -19.03 4.65
CA PRO A 247 -6.80 -19.17 4.47
C PRO A 247 -7.60 -18.64 5.67
N THR A 248 -7.18 -18.98 6.89
CA THR A 248 -7.82 -18.57 8.15
C THR A 248 -7.68 -17.07 8.38
N VAL A 249 -6.47 -16.53 8.15
CA VAL A 249 -6.21 -15.09 8.32
C VAL A 249 -6.96 -14.27 7.28
N LEU A 250 -6.95 -14.67 6.00
CA LEU A 250 -7.71 -14.00 4.95
C LEU A 250 -9.21 -13.97 5.26
N GLN A 251 -9.77 -15.07 5.76
CA GLN A 251 -11.17 -15.11 6.19
C GLN A 251 -11.45 -14.13 7.34
N THR A 252 -10.58 -14.12 8.35
CA THR A 252 -10.70 -13.24 9.52
C THR A 252 -10.62 -11.77 9.11
N LEU A 253 -9.61 -11.38 8.34
CA LEU A 253 -9.42 -10.00 7.88
C LEU A 253 -10.59 -9.56 6.98
N ARG A 254 -11.05 -10.41 6.06
CA ARG A 254 -12.23 -10.11 5.21
C ARG A 254 -13.50 -9.96 6.03
N ARG A 255 -13.67 -10.75 7.10
CA ARG A 255 -14.82 -10.63 8.00
C ARG A 255 -14.78 -9.31 8.78
N ALA A 256 -13.60 -8.90 9.24
CA ALA A 256 -13.41 -7.60 9.89
C ALA A 256 -13.77 -6.44 8.95
N VAL A 257 -13.34 -6.48 7.68
CA VAL A 257 -13.71 -5.47 6.67
C VAL A 257 -15.22 -5.44 6.43
N ARG A 258 -15.88 -6.60 6.27
CA ARG A 258 -17.33 -6.63 6.04
C ARG A 258 -18.10 -6.02 7.20
N ARG A 259 -17.76 -6.38 8.45
CA ARG A 259 -18.36 -5.79 9.65
C ARG A 259 -18.10 -4.28 9.73
N ALA A 260 -16.93 -3.82 9.30
CA ALA A 260 -16.64 -2.39 9.24
C ALA A 260 -17.60 -1.63 8.30
N ALA A 261 -17.89 -2.21 7.12
CA ALA A 261 -18.78 -1.62 6.13
C ALA A 261 -20.27 -1.60 6.52
N PHE A 262 -20.73 -2.43 7.46
CA PHE A 262 -22.15 -2.49 7.86
C PHE A 262 -22.58 -1.36 8.80
N ASP A 263 -21.66 -0.70 9.53
CA ASP A 263 -22.02 0.41 10.44
C ASP A 263 -21.72 1.80 9.85
N ALA A 264 -21.48 1.91 8.54
CA ALA A 264 -21.43 3.21 7.87
C ALA A 264 -22.86 3.80 7.85
N PRO A 265 -23.08 5.06 8.28
CA PRO A 265 -24.42 5.65 8.28
C PRO A 265 -25.04 5.58 6.89
N VAL A 266 -26.22 4.97 6.79
CA VAL A 266 -26.99 4.95 5.55
C VAL A 266 -27.50 6.38 5.32
N THR A 267 -26.81 7.14 4.47
CA THR A 267 -27.31 8.41 3.96
C THR A 267 -28.37 8.11 2.91
N PHE A 268 -29.63 8.25 3.27
CA PHE A 268 -30.70 8.34 2.29
C PHE A 268 -30.62 9.73 1.66
N ASP A 269 -30.34 9.80 0.36
CA ASP A 269 -30.61 11.03 -0.39
C ASP A 269 -32.12 11.29 -0.29
N PRO A 270 -32.55 12.49 0.15
CA PRO A 270 -33.95 12.85 0.06
C PRO A 270 -34.35 12.72 -1.41
N SER A 271 -35.35 11.89 -1.68
CA SER A 271 -35.89 11.73 -3.03
C SER A 271 -36.23 13.12 -3.58
N PRO A 272 -35.91 13.43 -4.85
CA PRO A 272 -36.27 14.71 -5.43
C PRO A 272 -37.77 14.92 -5.20
N PRO A 273 -38.19 16.13 -4.76
CA PRO A 273 -39.58 16.38 -4.45
C PRO A 273 -40.43 15.98 -5.64
N THR A 274 -41.35 15.04 -5.42
CA THR A 274 -42.38 14.68 -6.39
C THR A 274 -43.03 15.99 -6.84
N PRO A 275 -43.08 16.30 -8.15
CA PRO A 275 -43.69 17.54 -8.59
C PRO A 275 -45.11 17.59 -8.06
N SER A 276 -45.36 18.56 -7.17
CA SER A 276 -46.69 18.85 -6.64
C SER A 276 -47.63 19.03 -7.82
N SER A 277 -48.63 18.16 -7.92
CA SER A 277 -49.72 18.35 -8.87
C SER A 277 -50.42 19.66 -8.51
N ALA A 278 -50.10 20.72 -9.25
CA ALA A 278 -50.79 21.99 -9.15
C ALA A 278 -52.31 21.77 -9.32
N PRO A 279 -53.17 22.44 -8.54
CA PRO A 279 -54.61 22.41 -8.79
C PRO A 279 -54.87 23.01 -10.18
N LEU A 280 -55.61 22.29 -11.03
CA LEU A 280 -56.12 22.79 -12.30
C LEU A 280 -57.07 23.97 -12.02
N SER A 281 -56.54 25.19 -12.09
CA SER A 281 -57.32 26.42 -12.04
C SER A 281 -57.82 26.76 -13.45
N GLY A 282 -59.14 26.75 -13.61
CA GLY A 282 -59.89 27.61 -14.55
C GLY A 282 -59.65 27.41 -16.04
N ALA A 283 -60.25 26.37 -16.63
CA ALA A 283 -60.59 26.40 -18.04
C ALA A 283 -61.80 27.33 -18.24
N GLY A 284 -61.62 28.32 -19.11
CA GLY A 284 -62.51 29.45 -19.31
C GLY A 284 -63.89 29.10 -19.90
N THR A 285 -64.79 30.01 -19.58
CA THR A 285 -66.11 30.23 -20.19
C THR A 285 -66.03 30.37 -21.70
N GLY A 286 -66.67 29.45 -22.43
CA GLY A 286 -67.11 29.63 -23.81
C GLY A 286 -68.60 29.98 -23.85
N PRO A 287 -69.07 30.82 -24.80
CA PRO A 287 -70.44 31.32 -24.79
C PRO A 287 -71.41 30.24 -25.26
N ALA A 288 -72.40 29.91 -24.41
CA ALA A 288 -73.55 29.12 -24.81
C ALA A 288 -74.56 30.04 -25.51
N THR A 289 -74.78 29.74 -26.78
CA THR A 289 -75.77 30.30 -27.69
C THR A 289 -77.16 30.35 -27.07
N GLU A 290 -77.73 31.55 -27.13
CA GLU A 290 -79.13 31.89 -26.98
C GLU A 290 -79.98 31.11 -27.99
N VAL A 291 -80.91 30.29 -27.48
CA VAL A 291 -82.04 29.75 -28.25
C VAL A 291 -83.29 30.36 -27.65
N ASP A 292 -83.73 31.40 -28.34
CA ASP A 292 -85.04 32.02 -28.24
C ASP A 292 -86.15 30.97 -28.48
N ARG A 293 -87.04 30.83 -27.50
CA ARG A 293 -88.39 30.29 -27.68
C ARG A 293 -89.37 31.31 -27.10
N THR A 294 -89.68 32.31 -27.91
CA THR A 294 -91.02 32.81 -28.22
C THR A 294 -92.14 32.23 -27.33
N GLY A 295 -92.74 33.12 -26.54
CA GLY A 295 -93.89 32.82 -25.69
C GLY A 295 -95.20 32.62 -26.46
N HIS A 296 -96.21 32.13 -25.74
CA HIS A 296 -97.61 32.50 -25.95
C HIS A 296 -98.48 32.10 -24.75
N GLN A 297 -98.88 33.13 -24.00
CA GLN A 297 -100.08 33.33 -23.16
C GLN A 297 -100.08 34.87 -22.97
N PHE A 298 -101.03 35.72 -23.34
CA PHE A 298 -102.42 35.66 -23.83
C PHE A 298 -102.73 36.99 -24.56
N SER A 299 -103.71 36.94 -25.47
CA SER A 299 -104.56 38.03 -26.02
C SER A 299 -103.96 39.13 -26.89
#